data_AF-A0A3M1IVV5-F1
#
_entry.id   AF-A0A3M1IVV5-F1
#
_cell.length_a   1.000
_cell.length_b   1.000
_cell.length_c   1.000
_cell.angle_alpha   90.00
_cell.angle_beta   90.00
_cell.angle_gamma   90.00
#
_symmetry.space_group_name_H-M   'P 1'
#
loop_
_entity.id
_entity.type
_entity.pdbx_description
1 polymer ?
#
loop_
_entity_poly.entity_id
_entity_poly.type
_entity_poly.pdbx_seq_one_letter_code
_entity_poly.pdbx_strand_id
1 'polypeptide(L)'
;VNRRITISEQDVEDLLNSPYYRELLSDEFRVGHILLAIEPNASEETIKAAEEEAIEIVKELRAGADFAQMAVSRSAGSRALEGGDLGWRKAAELPSLFAEYVVQMEVGEVSPPIASPSGLHIVKLLDQRGAGVQKELQSKVRHILVQPSAIRTEEETEALIRDIHRRLEAGEDFAALAAEFSEDPGSALAGGDLGWTSGNEFVPAFREVLAATPTGELSAPFRTEYGWHVLEVLDRREQDMSDEARRDMALQILHGRRFEEELEKWLKELRDEAYVDIRLGNS
;
A
#
# COMPACT_ATOMS: atom_id res chain seq x y z
N VAL A 1 -8.91 -16.11 28.80
CA VAL A 1 -7.94 -15.01 28.67
C VAL A 1 -8.44 -13.92 27.73
N ASN A 2 -8.71 -14.18 26.43
CA ASN A 2 -9.12 -13.14 25.45
C ASN A 2 -10.30 -12.23 25.85
N ARG A 3 -11.33 -12.74 26.56
CA ARG A 3 -12.48 -11.92 27.02
C ARG A 3 -12.14 -10.91 28.13
N ARG A 4 -10.90 -10.92 28.65
CA ARG A 4 -10.40 -10.01 29.70
C ARG A 4 -9.44 -8.94 29.16
N ILE A 5 -9.11 -8.98 27.87
CA ILE A 5 -8.17 -8.03 27.25
C ILE A 5 -8.97 -6.83 26.75
N THR A 6 -8.60 -5.64 27.22
CA THR A 6 -9.11 -4.36 26.72
C THR A 6 -7.93 -3.50 26.28
N ILE A 7 -8.02 -2.95 25.08
CA ILE A 7 -7.04 -2.01 24.52
C ILE A 7 -7.81 -0.73 24.20
N SER A 8 -7.35 0.41 24.71
CA SER A 8 -7.95 1.72 24.45
C SER A 8 -7.23 2.45 23.30
N GLU A 9 -7.89 3.43 22.71
CA GLU A 9 -7.26 4.35 21.74
C GLU A 9 -6.02 5.05 22.32
N GLN A 10 -6.06 5.41 23.60
CA GLN A 10 -4.91 6.01 24.28
C GLN A 10 -3.72 5.03 24.36
N ASP A 11 -3.96 3.73 24.59
CA ASP A 11 -2.88 2.73 24.58
C ASP A 11 -2.20 2.65 23.21
N VAL A 12 -2.99 2.73 22.13
CA VAL A 12 -2.50 2.73 20.74
C VAL A 12 -1.68 3.98 20.47
N GLU A 13 -2.20 5.15 20.84
CA GLU A 13 -1.52 6.43 20.65
C GLU A 13 -0.22 6.51 21.47
N ASP A 14 -0.23 6.05 22.72
CA ASP A 14 0.97 5.99 23.57
C ASP A 14 2.03 5.05 22.99
N LEU A 15 1.62 3.90 22.44
CA LEU A 15 2.53 2.97 21.77
C LEU A 15 3.15 3.62 20.52
N LEU A 16 2.32 4.20 19.64
CA LEU A 16 2.77 4.85 18.41
C LEU A 16 3.65 6.08 18.68
N ASN A 17 3.47 6.74 19.84
CA ASN A 17 4.28 7.88 20.25
C ASN A 17 5.57 7.50 20.99
N SER A 18 5.73 6.23 21.38
CA SER A 18 6.94 5.75 22.04
C SER A 18 8.15 5.81 21.09
N PRO A 19 9.30 6.39 21.51
CA PRO A 19 10.50 6.47 20.67
C PRO A 19 10.95 5.11 20.11
N TYR A 20 10.84 4.04 20.91
CA TYR A 20 11.20 2.69 20.49
C TYR A 20 10.29 2.19 19.35
N TYR A 21 8.97 2.45 19.44
CA TYR A 21 8.00 1.97 18.46
C TYR A 21 7.95 2.82 17.21
N ARG A 22 8.15 4.14 17.32
CA ARG A 22 8.37 4.99 16.13
C ARG A 22 9.56 4.49 15.32
N GLU A 23 10.63 4.14 16.00
CA GLU A 23 11.81 3.56 15.37
C GLU A 23 11.51 2.17 14.78
N LEU A 24 10.85 1.29 15.53
CA LEU A 24 10.50 -0.07 15.06
C LEU A 24 9.54 -0.08 13.87
N LEU A 25 8.59 0.85 13.82
CA LEU A 25 7.53 0.95 12.81
C LEU A 25 7.88 1.90 11.66
N SER A 26 9.05 2.55 11.73
CA SER A 26 9.53 3.42 10.65
C SER A 26 9.84 2.64 9.38
N ASP A 27 9.67 3.32 8.25
CA ASP A 27 9.94 2.74 6.95
C ASP A 27 11.46 2.59 6.72
N GLU A 28 11.82 1.46 6.14
CA GLU A 28 13.16 1.17 5.65
C GLU A 28 13.18 1.36 4.12
N PHE A 29 14.26 1.95 3.66
CA PHE A 29 14.51 2.27 2.26
C PHE A 29 15.78 1.54 1.82
N ARG A 30 15.72 0.91 0.65
CA ARG A 30 16.91 0.37 -0.02
C ARG A 30 17.32 1.36 -1.09
N VAL A 31 18.51 1.95 -0.94
CA VAL A 31 18.94 3.09 -1.75
C VAL A 31 20.18 2.72 -2.56
N GLY A 32 20.13 2.93 -3.87
CA GLY A 32 21.30 2.90 -4.74
C GLY A 32 21.97 4.26 -4.78
N HIS A 33 23.30 4.30 -4.81
CA HIS A 33 24.10 5.52 -4.77
C HIS A 33 25.22 5.52 -5.82
N ILE A 34 25.31 6.62 -6.57
CA ILE A 34 26.41 6.96 -7.47
C ILE A 34 27.04 8.26 -7.00
N LEU A 35 28.38 8.31 -6.99
CA LEU A 35 29.17 9.51 -6.71
C LEU A 35 30.04 9.84 -7.92
N LEU A 36 29.92 11.05 -8.44
CA LEU A 36 30.94 11.65 -9.29
C LEU A 36 31.82 12.53 -8.40
N ALA A 37 33.02 12.06 -8.10
CA ALA A 37 33.93 12.76 -7.19
C ALA A 37 34.48 14.03 -7.84
N ILE A 38 34.45 15.14 -7.09
CA ILE A 38 35.03 16.41 -7.51
C ILE A 38 36.05 16.81 -6.45
N GLU A 39 37.27 17.09 -6.89
CA GLU A 39 38.33 17.58 -6.01
C GLU A 39 37.98 18.97 -5.45
N PRO A 40 38.30 19.29 -4.18
CA PRO A 40 37.94 20.57 -3.55
C PRO A 40 38.46 21.82 -4.28
N ASN A 41 39.49 21.68 -5.12
CA ASN A 41 40.09 22.77 -5.90
C ASN A 41 39.98 22.52 -7.42
N ALA A 42 38.98 21.75 -7.85
CA ALA A 42 38.72 21.53 -9.27
C ALA A 42 38.47 22.85 -10.00
N SER A 43 38.89 22.93 -11.26
CA SER A 43 38.58 24.09 -12.11
C SER A 43 37.08 24.16 -12.42
N GLU A 44 36.58 25.35 -12.74
CA GLU A 44 35.18 25.53 -13.18
C GLU A 44 34.83 24.62 -14.37
N GLU A 45 35.78 24.40 -15.27
CA GLU A 45 35.60 23.49 -16.42
C GLU A 45 35.39 22.04 -15.97
N THR A 46 36.15 21.56 -14.98
CA THR A 46 35.98 20.22 -14.41
C THR A 46 34.66 20.08 -13.67
N ILE A 47 34.26 21.09 -12.90
CA ILE A 47 32.98 21.10 -12.18
C ILE A 47 31.83 21.01 -13.19
N LYS A 48 31.87 21.84 -14.23
CA LYS A 48 30.85 21.85 -15.28
C LYS A 48 30.77 20.52 -16.03
N ALA A 49 31.92 19.91 -16.35
CA ALA A 49 31.96 18.60 -16.98
C ALA A 49 31.31 17.51 -16.10
N ALA A 50 31.55 17.54 -14.78
CA ALA A 50 30.93 16.61 -13.85
C ALA A 50 29.41 16.84 -13.72
N GLU A 51 28.94 18.09 -13.76
CA GLU A 51 27.51 18.41 -13.80
C GLU A 51 26.83 17.86 -15.05
N GLU A 52 27.45 18.07 -16.23
CA GLU A 52 26.96 17.55 -17.51
C GLU A 52 26.92 16.01 -17.49
N GLU A 53 27.96 15.35 -16.96
CA GLU A 53 27.98 13.89 -16.81
C GLU A 53 26.89 13.40 -15.84
N ALA A 54 26.68 14.08 -14.70
CA ALA A 54 25.63 13.70 -13.75
C ALA A 54 24.23 13.80 -14.37
N ILE A 55 23.97 14.86 -15.15
CA ILE A 55 22.69 15.06 -15.83
C ILE A 55 22.44 13.94 -16.85
N GLU A 56 23.46 13.57 -17.64
CA GLU A 56 23.32 12.47 -18.61
C GLU A 56 23.13 11.12 -17.91
N ILE A 57 23.83 10.84 -16.81
CA ILE A 57 23.60 9.62 -16.00
C ILE A 57 22.15 9.57 -15.51
N VAL A 58 21.63 10.66 -14.93
CA VAL A 58 20.24 10.71 -14.45
C VAL A 58 19.25 10.46 -15.58
N LYS A 59 19.49 11.06 -16.75
CA LYS A 59 18.66 10.88 -17.94
C LYS A 59 18.66 9.43 -18.43
N GLU A 60 19.82 8.79 -18.52
CA GLU A 60 19.92 7.38 -18.92
C GLU A 60 19.23 6.45 -17.91
N LEU A 61 19.42 6.69 -16.61
CA LEU A 61 18.77 5.91 -15.55
C LEU A 61 17.25 6.05 -15.57
N ARG A 62 16.73 7.26 -15.81
CA ARG A 62 15.30 7.51 -15.98
C ARG A 62 14.74 6.90 -17.26
N ALA A 63 15.57 6.69 -18.28
CA ALA A 63 15.22 5.94 -19.48
C ALA A 63 15.28 4.41 -19.30
N GLY A 64 15.63 3.92 -18.10
CA GLY A 64 15.62 2.50 -17.75
C GLY A 64 16.99 1.81 -17.82
N ALA A 65 18.09 2.56 -17.88
CA ALA A 65 19.42 1.97 -17.75
C ALA A 65 19.59 1.25 -16.39
N ASP A 66 20.38 0.17 -16.39
CA ASP A 66 20.65 -0.60 -15.18
C ASP A 66 21.50 0.21 -14.20
N PHE A 67 20.95 0.47 -13.01
CA PHE A 67 21.59 1.32 -12.01
C PHE A 67 22.88 0.70 -11.47
N ALA A 68 22.91 -0.62 -11.26
CA ALA A 68 24.07 -1.30 -10.71
C ALA A 68 25.26 -1.25 -11.68
N GLN A 69 25.03 -1.49 -12.97
CA GLN A 69 26.05 -1.35 -14.01
C GLN A 69 26.53 0.10 -14.15
N MET A 70 25.62 1.07 -14.06
CA MET A 70 25.99 2.49 -14.06
C MET A 70 26.89 2.82 -12.86
N ALA A 71 26.54 2.34 -11.67
CA ALA A 71 27.34 2.53 -10.48
C ALA A 71 28.72 1.86 -10.60
N VAL A 72 28.80 0.63 -11.08
CA VAL A 72 30.07 -0.08 -11.31
C VAL A 72 30.98 0.67 -12.28
N SER A 73 30.41 1.26 -13.33
CA SER A 73 31.19 1.90 -14.40
C SER A 73 31.54 3.37 -14.13
N ARG A 74 30.71 4.10 -13.38
CA ARG A 74 30.83 5.56 -13.22
C ARG A 74 31.04 6.04 -11.79
N SER A 75 30.67 5.26 -10.79
CA SER A 75 30.70 5.74 -9.40
C SER A 75 32.11 5.68 -8.82
N ALA A 76 32.53 6.78 -8.20
CA ALA A 76 33.67 6.87 -7.31
C ALA A 76 33.30 6.50 -5.85
N GLY A 77 32.06 6.07 -5.59
CA GLY A 77 31.59 5.69 -4.27
C GLY A 77 32.18 4.36 -3.78
N SER A 78 32.26 4.19 -2.45
CA SER A 78 32.86 3.00 -1.83
C SER A 78 32.17 1.68 -2.19
N ARG A 79 30.89 1.73 -2.60
CA ARG A 79 30.10 0.58 -3.04
C ARG A 79 29.89 0.49 -4.55
N ALA A 80 30.65 1.24 -5.35
CA ALA A 80 30.53 1.23 -6.81
C ALA A 80 30.55 -0.20 -7.39
N LEU A 81 31.52 -1.02 -6.96
CA LEU A 81 31.68 -2.41 -7.40
C LEU A 81 30.56 -3.35 -6.93
N GLU A 82 29.78 -2.94 -5.93
CA GLU A 82 28.61 -3.64 -5.40
C GLU A 82 27.30 -3.07 -6.01
N GLY A 83 27.39 -2.37 -7.14
CA GLY A 83 26.24 -1.76 -7.80
C GLY A 83 25.72 -0.50 -7.10
N GLY A 84 26.50 0.08 -6.18
CA GLY A 84 26.13 1.27 -5.44
C GLY A 84 25.07 1.05 -4.36
N ASP A 85 24.73 -0.19 -4.00
CA ASP A 85 23.65 -0.49 -3.06
C ASP A 85 24.04 -0.17 -1.61
N LEU A 86 23.36 0.78 -0.97
CA LEU A 86 23.57 1.16 0.43
C LEU A 86 22.93 0.19 1.44
N GLY A 87 22.16 -0.79 0.95
CA GLY A 87 21.38 -1.73 1.74
C GLY A 87 20.10 -1.11 2.29
N TRP A 88 19.37 -1.90 3.08
CA TRP A 88 18.20 -1.43 3.82
C TRP A 88 18.63 -0.53 4.96
N ARG A 89 18.04 0.67 5.02
CA ARG A 89 18.30 1.68 6.05
C ARG A 89 17.04 2.46 6.34
N LYS A 90 16.89 2.90 7.57
CA LYS A 90 15.85 3.88 7.91
C LYS A 90 16.25 5.26 7.42
N ALA A 91 15.27 6.15 7.28
CA ALA A 91 15.53 7.54 6.90
C ALA A 91 16.55 8.22 7.84
N ALA A 92 16.51 7.93 9.15
CA ALA A 92 17.44 8.46 10.14
C ALA A 92 18.88 7.92 10.02
N GLU A 93 19.07 6.80 9.33
CA GLU A 93 20.37 6.16 9.11
C GLU A 93 21.00 6.55 7.77
N LEU A 94 20.24 7.22 6.90
CA LEU A 94 20.74 7.77 5.64
C LEU A 94 21.46 9.11 5.90
N PRO A 95 22.49 9.43 5.11
CA PRO A 95 22.99 10.81 5.03
C PRO A 95 21.82 11.77 4.78
N SER A 96 21.78 12.88 5.53
CA SER A 96 20.63 13.81 5.50
C SER A 96 20.31 14.33 4.11
N LEU A 97 21.34 14.57 3.29
CA LEU A 97 21.20 15.02 1.91
C LEU A 97 20.45 14.00 1.03
N PHE A 98 20.50 12.70 1.36
CA PHE A 98 19.76 11.66 0.65
C PHE A 98 18.36 11.49 1.23
N ALA A 99 18.23 11.54 2.56
CA ALA A 99 16.96 11.35 3.25
C ALA A 99 15.88 12.34 2.77
N GLU A 100 16.25 13.60 2.53
CA GLU A 100 15.35 14.64 2.00
C GLU A 100 14.67 14.25 0.68
N TYR A 101 15.38 13.52 -0.19
CA TYR A 101 14.84 13.02 -1.46
C TYR A 101 14.14 11.67 -1.25
N VAL A 102 14.81 10.71 -0.63
CA VAL A 102 14.38 9.30 -0.56
C VAL A 102 13.01 9.14 0.08
N VAL A 103 12.66 9.93 1.10
CA VAL A 103 11.35 9.83 1.76
C VAL A 103 10.17 10.31 0.90
N GLN A 104 10.44 11.04 -0.18
CA GLN A 104 9.44 11.57 -1.10
C GLN A 104 9.42 10.82 -2.44
N MET A 105 10.40 9.94 -2.68
CA MET A 105 10.57 9.23 -3.93
C MET A 105 9.69 8.00 -4.01
N GLU A 106 9.29 7.64 -5.22
CA GLU A 106 8.66 6.35 -5.50
C GLU A 106 9.72 5.26 -5.77
N VAL A 107 9.38 4.00 -5.50
CA VAL A 107 10.27 2.88 -5.81
C VAL A 107 10.59 2.86 -7.31
N GLY A 108 11.87 2.89 -7.64
CA GLY A 108 12.40 2.99 -8.99
C GLY A 108 12.78 4.42 -9.42
N GLU A 109 12.35 5.45 -8.70
CA GLU A 109 12.65 6.83 -9.01
C GLU A 109 14.15 7.16 -8.80
N VAL A 110 14.66 8.12 -9.57
CA VAL A 110 16.06 8.59 -9.53
C VAL A 110 16.09 10.09 -9.25
N SER A 111 16.87 10.48 -8.24
CA SER A 111 17.04 11.88 -7.83
C SER A 111 17.68 12.72 -8.94
N PRO A 112 17.50 14.06 -8.93
CA PRO A 112 18.45 14.93 -9.62
C PRO A 112 19.87 14.79 -9.04
N PRO A 113 20.91 15.27 -9.74
CA PRO A 113 22.25 15.37 -9.15
C PRO A 113 22.23 16.26 -7.92
N ILE A 114 22.80 15.77 -6.82
CA ILE A 114 22.83 16.46 -5.54
C ILE A 114 24.26 16.85 -5.21
N ALA A 115 24.53 18.14 -5.11
CA ALA A 115 25.86 18.66 -4.85
C ALA A 115 26.27 18.50 -3.38
N SER A 116 27.53 18.13 -3.16
CA SER A 116 28.17 18.13 -1.86
C SER A 116 29.66 18.52 -1.99
N PRO A 117 30.37 18.76 -0.87
CA PRO A 117 31.82 18.99 -0.90
C PRO A 117 32.64 17.84 -1.51
N SER A 118 32.11 16.61 -1.56
CA SER A 118 32.80 15.46 -2.17
C SER A 118 32.48 15.26 -3.66
N GLY A 119 31.59 16.08 -4.23
CA GLY A 119 31.18 15.99 -5.63
C GLY A 119 29.66 15.88 -5.79
N LEU A 120 29.22 15.19 -6.83
CA LEU A 120 27.81 15.04 -7.18
C LEU A 120 27.29 13.65 -6.84
N HIS A 121 26.18 13.59 -6.12
CA HIS A 121 25.53 12.36 -5.71
C HIS A 121 24.25 12.15 -6.51
N ILE A 122 24.02 10.91 -6.92
CA ILE A 122 22.76 10.48 -7.54
C ILE A 122 22.26 9.30 -6.71
N VAL A 123 21.01 9.36 -6.27
CA VAL A 123 20.37 8.27 -5.53
C VAL A 123 19.17 7.72 -6.29
N LYS A 124 18.95 6.41 -6.16
CA LYS A 124 17.76 5.72 -6.65
C LYS A 124 17.09 4.99 -5.50
N LEU A 125 15.78 5.14 -5.35
CA LEU A 125 15.04 4.29 -4.42
C LEU A 125 14.86 2.93 -5.09
N LEU A 126 15.59 1.92 -4.63
CA LEU A 126 15.55 0.58 -5.20
C LEU A 126 14.34 -0.20 -4.68
N ASP A 127 13.99 -0.01 -3.41
CA ASP A 127 12.90 -0.71 -2.74
C ASP A 127 12.52 0.02 -1.44
N GLN A 128 11.32 -0.19 -0.94
CA GLN A 128 10.82 0.37 0.32
C GLN A 128 9.99 -0.68 1.05
N ARG A 129 10.18 -0.80 2.37
CA ARG A 129 9.40 -1.70 3.21
C ARG A 129 9.15 -1.09 4.58
N GLY A 130 8.05 -1.47 5.21
CA GLY A 130 7.68 -0.94 6.52
C GLY A 130 6.18 -0.86 6.68
N ALA A 131 5.73 -0.50 7.88
CA ALA A 131 4.31 -0.33 8.17
C ALA A 131 3.69 0.83 7.37
N GLY A 132 4.51 1.77 6.86
CA GLY A 132 4.10 2.88 6.01
C GLY A 132 4.21 2.64 4.50
N VAL A 133 4.20 1.37 4.06
CA VAL A 133 4.29 1.01 2.63
C VAL A 133 3.03 0.28 2.16
N GLN A 134 1.87 0.64 2.70
CA GLN A 134 0.60 0.17 2.17
C GLN A 134 -0.05 1.29 1.36
N LYS A 135 0.33 1.39 0.09
CA LYS A 135 -0.51 2.07 -0.89
C LYS A 135 -1.54 1.07 -1.38
N GLU A 136 -2.82 1.37 -1.21
CA GLU A 136 -3.91 0.55 -1.75
C GLU A 136 -4.55 1.28 -2.93
N LEU A 137 -4.61 0.61 -4.09
CA LEU A 137 -5.36 1.12 -5.23
C LEU A 137 -6.85 0.96 -4.92
N GLN A 138 -7.56 2.09 -4.89
CA GLN A 138 -9.00 2.11 -4.75
C GLN A 138 -9.64 2.62 -6.04
N SER A 139 -10.77 2.01 -6.39
CA SER A 139 -11.65 2.48 -7.46
C SER A 139 -12.92 3.04 -6.85
N LYS A 140 -13.42 4.14 -7.41
CA LYS A 140 -14.78 4.61 -7.15
C LYS A 140 -15.70 3.98 -8.19
N VAL A 141 -16.67 3.19 -7.75
CA VAL A 141 -17.45 2.32 -8.65
C VAL A 141 -18.94 2.49 -8.39
N ARG A 142 -19.73 2.43 -9.46
CA ARG A 142 -21.17 2.21 -9.36
C ARG A 142 -21.61 1.01 -10.18
N HIS A 143 -22.68 0.34 -9.78
CA HIS A 143 -23.22 -0.83 -10.48
C HIS A 143 -24.75 -0.89 -10.49
N ILE A 144 -25.29 -1.69 -11.41
CA ILE A 144 -26.69 -2.11 -11.43
C ILE A 144 -26.71 -3.63 -11.37
N LEU A 145 -27.43 -4.19 -10.39
CA LEU A 145 -27.62 -5.63 -10.24
C LEU A 145 -29.05 -6.03 -10.62
N VAL A 146 -29.19 -7.10 -11.41
CA VAL A 146 -30.49 -7.71 -11.74
C VAL A 146 -30.39 -9.22 -11.50
N GLN A 147 -31.32 -9.77 -10.73
CA GLN A 147 -31.28 -11.14 -10.23
C GLN A 147 -32.36 -12.03 -10.88
N PRO A 148 -32.11 -13.32 -11.13
CA PRO A 148 -33.20 -14.24 -11.45
C PRO A 148 -34.18 -14.33 -10.27
N SER A 149 -35.46 -14.55 -10.55
CA SER A 149 -36.49 -14.70 -9.51
C SER A 149 -37.50 -15.78 -9.90
N ALA A 150 -38.43 -16.10 -8.99
CA ALA A 150 -39.50 -17.07 -9.28
C ALA A 150 -40.40 -16.66 -10.48
N ILE A 151 -40.35 -15.39 -10.90
CA ILE A 151 -41.14 -14.84 -11.99
C ILE A 151 -40.29 -14.30 -13.15
N ARG A 152 -38.95 -14.28 -13.02
CA ARG A 152 -38.01 -13.83 -14.07
C ARG A 152 -36.94 -14.90 -14.27
N THR A 153 -36.93 -15.49 -15.45
CA THR A 153 -35.94 -16.49 -15.87
C THR A 153 -34.53 -15.88 -15.98
N GLU A 154 -33.52 -16.74 -16.08
CA GLU A 154 -32.14 -16.30 -16.34
C GLU A 154 -32.03 -15.56 -17.67
N GLU A 155 -32.70 -16.07 -18.71
CA GLU A 155 -32.71 -15.46 -20.04
C GLU A 155 -33.38 -14.08 -20.04
N GLU A 156 -34.48 -13.91 -19.31
CA GLU A 156 -35.14 -12.61 -19.14
C GLU A 156 -34.29 -11.64 -18.30
N THR A 157 -33.57 -12.15 -17.30
CA THR A 157 -32.65 -11.35 -16.47
C THR A 157 -31.48 -10.84 -17.30
N GLU A 158 -30.88 -11.70 -18.13
CA GLU A 158 -29.81 -11.31 -19.06
C GLU A 158 -30.32 -10.31 -20.10
N ALA A 159 -31.51 -10.53 -20.67
CA ALA A 159 -32.11 -9.60 -21.63
C ALA A 159 -32.33 -8.21 -21.00
N LEU A 160 -32.76 -8.15 -19.74
CA LEU A 160 -32.98 -6.91 -19.02
C LEU A 160 -31.67 -6.15 -18.79
N ILE A 161 -30.62 -6.79 -18.28
CA ILE A 161 -29.33 -6.09 -18.06
C ILE A 161 -28.72 -5.59 -19.37
N ARG A 162 -28.91 -6.34 -20.48
CA ARG A 162 -28.44 -5.94 -21.81
C ARG A 162 -29.20 -4.74 -22.36
N ASP A 163 -30.49 -4.62 -22.04
CA ASP A 163 -31.28 -3.45 -22.39
C ASP A 163 -30.85 -2.22 -21.58
N ILE A 164 -30.66 -2.38 -20.27
CA ILE A 164 -30.13 -1.33 -19.38
C ILE A 164 -28.76 -0.86 -19.88
N HIS A 165 -27.84 -1.77 -20.21
CA HIS A 165 -26.54 -1.41 -20.78
C HIS A 165 -26.66 -0.58 -22.05
N ARG A 166 -27.54 -0.97 -22.99
CA ARG A 166 -27.76 -0.21 -24.22
C ARG A 166 -28.28 1.21 -23.96
N ARG A 167 -29.13 1.36 -22.94
CA ARG A 167 -29.66 2.67 -22.49
C ARG A 167 -28.56 3.54 -21.89
N LEU A 168 -27.68 2.94 -21.08
CA LEU A 168 -26.49 3.62 -20.52
C LEU A 168 -25.53 4.07 -21.64
N GLU A 169 -25.26 3.21 -22.63
CA GLU A 169 -24.45 3.58 -23.81
C GLU A 169 -25.09 4.71 -24.63
N ALA A 170 -26.42 4.80 -24.64
CA ALA A 170 -27.15 5.88 -25.30
C ALA A 170 -27.14 7.20 -24.48
N GLY A 171 -26.52 7.21 -23.30
CA GLY A 171 -26.37 8.39 -22.45
C GLY A 171 -27.52 8.62 -21.46
N GLU A 172 -28.34 7.60 -21.19
CA GLU A 172 -29.34 7.68 -20.13
C GLU A 172 -28.67 7.74 -18.74
N ASP A 173 -29.31 8.43 -17.79
CA ASP A 173 -28.75 8.64 -16.46
C ASP A 173 -28.61 7.32 -15.69
N PHE A 174 -27.38 7.00 -15.30
CA PHE A 174 -27.08 5.77 -14.58
C PHE A 174 -27.81 5.70 -13.23
N ALA A 175 -27.87 6.80 -12.50
CA ALA A 175 -28.47 6.80 -11.17
C ALA A 175 -29.99 6.55 -11.23
N ALA A 176 -30.66 7.08 -12.24
CA ALA A 176 -32.07 6.80 -12.51
C ALA A 176 -32.30 5.32 -12.85
N LEU A 177 -31.49 4.75 -13.75
CA LEU A 177 -31.56 3.33 -14.09
C LEU A 177 -31.24 2.42 -12.90
N ALA A 178 -30.27 2.80 -12.07
CA ALA A 178 -29.94 2.07 -10.86
C ALA A 178 -31.09 2.12 -9.85
N ALA A 179 -31.70 3.28 -9.63
CA ALA A 179 -32.84 3.42 -8.73
C ALA A 179 -34.09 2.68 -9.21
N GLU A 180 -34.27 2.54 -10.53
CA GLU A 180 -35.41 1.85 -11.12
C GLU A 180 -35.22 0.32 -11.18
N PHE A 181 -34.04 -0.14 -11.57
CA PHE A 181 -33.82 -1.55 -11.93
C PHE A 181 -32.85 -2.30 -11.02
N SER A 182 -31.99 -1.62 -10.25
CA SER A 182 -31.01 -2.31 -9.41
C SER A 182 -31.71 -2.98 -8.23
N GLU A 183 -31.43 -4.26 -8.07
CA GLU A 183 -31.90 -5.10 -6.97
C GLU A 183 -30.85 -5.25 -5.86
N ASP A 184 -29.80 -4.42 -5.90
CA ASP A 184 -28.89 -4.26 -4.77
C ASP A 184 -29.45 -3.21 -3.79
N PRO A 185 -29.99 -3.61 -2.62
CA PRO A 185 -30.58 -2.68 -1.67
C PRO A 185 -29.56 -1.71 -1.05
N GLY A 186 -28.26 -2.06 -1.08
CA GLY A 186 -27.19 -1.23 -0.52
C GLY A 186 -26.82 -0.02 -1.37
N SER A 187 -27.06 -0.09 -2.69
CA SER A 187 -26.58 0.91 -3.64
C SER A 187 -27.65 1.47 -4.57
N ALA A 188 -28.76 0.75 -4.83
CA ALA A 188 -29.77 1.14 -5.81
C ALA A 188 -30.29 2.58 -5.62
N LEU A 189 -30.70 2.92 -4.38
CA LEU A 189 -31.20 4.25 -4.05
C LEU A 189 -30.11 5.34 -4.02
N ALA A 190 -28.84 4.95 -3.97
CA ALA A 190 -27.69 5.83 -4.08
C ALA A 190 -27.17 5.92 -5.53
N GLY A 191 -28.00 5.56 -6.53
CA GLY A 191 -27.61 5.59 -7.94
C GLY A 191 -26.61 4.50 -8.33
N GLY A 192 -26.59 3.40 -7.57
CA GLY A 192 -25.67 2.28 -7.75
C GLY A 192 -24.30 2.50 -7.13
N ASP A 193 -24.06 3.60 -6.41
CA ASP A 193 -22.74 3.93 -5.84
C ASP A 193 -22.31 2.90 -4.77
N LEU A 194 -21.12 2.33 -4.97
CA LEU A 194 -20.46 1.41 -4.04
C LEU A 194 -19.35 2.09 -3.24
N GLY A 195 -19.11 3.39 -3.47
CA GLY A 195 -18.05 4.15 -2.81
C GLY A 195 -16.65 3.82 -3.34
N TRP A 196 -15.64 4.15 -2.53
CA TRP A 196 -14.24 3.82 -2.80
C TRP A 196 -13.93 2.42 -2.26
N THR A 197 -13.34 1.58 -3.10
CA THR A 197 -13.14 0.15 -2.83
C THR A 197 -11.83 -0.35 -3.43
N SER A 198 -11.13 -1.23 -2.73
CA SER A 198 -9.98 -1.96 -3.28
C SER A 198 -10.37 -3.25 -4.01
N GLY A 199 -11.66 -3.58 -4.01
CA GLY A 199 -12.25 -4.73 -4.69
C GLY A 199 -12.08 -6.05 -3.95
N ASN A 200 -11.43 -6.05 -2.79
CA ASN A 200 -11.18 -7.26 -1.98
C ASN A 200 -12.48 -7.84 -1.40
N GLU A 201 -13.45 -6.99 -1.12
CA GLU A 201 -14.78 -7.35 -0.64
C GLU A 201 -15.69 -7.96 -1.71
N PHE A 202 -15.34 -7.81 -3.00
CA PHE A 202 -16.14 -8.34 -4.10
C PHE A 202 -15.76 -9.78 -4.47
N VAL A 203 -16.73 -10.49 -5.04
CA VAL A 203 -16.51 -11.83 -5.60
C VAL A 203 -15.57 -11.78 -6.81
N PRO A 204 -14.80 -12.85 -7.10
CA PRO A 204 -13.76 -12.83 -8.12
C PRO A 204 -14.22 -12.33 -9.49
N ALA A 205 -15.39 -12.77 -9.96
CA ALA A 205 -15.95 -12.35 -11.25
C ALA A 205 -16.19 -10.84 -11.34
N PHE A 206 -16.64 -10.20 -10.25
CA PHE A 206 -16.83 -8.76 -10.21
C PHE A 206 -15.49 -8.02 -10.21
N ARG A 207 -14.53 -8.51 -9.43
CA ARG A 207 -13.18 -7.93 -9.33
C ARG A 207 -12.44 -7.97 -10.66
N GLU A 208 -12.57 -9.06 -11.41
CA GLU A 208 -11.97 -9.20 -12.75
C GLU A 208 -12.51 -8.14 -13.72
N VAL A 209 -13.83 -7.94 -13.74
CA VAL A 209 -14.45 -6.91 -14.61
C VAL A 209 -14.09 -5.50 -14.15
N LEU A 210 -14.10 -5.25 -12.84
CA LEU A 210 -13.67 -3.96 -12.27
C LEU A 210 -12.23 -3.62 -12.68
N ALA A 211 -11.31 -4.58 -12.55
CA ALA A 211 -9.91 -4.38 -12.92
C ALA A 211 -9.74 -4.09 -14.42
N ALA A 212 -10.49 -4.82 -15.26
CA ALA A 212 -10.43 -4.71 -16.72
C ALA A 212 -11.10 -3.43 -17.28
N THR A 213 -12.03 -2.82 -16.55
CA THR A 213 -12.78 -1.64 -17.02
C THR A 213 -11.98 -0.35 -16.75
N PRO A 214 -11.67 0.46 -17.78
CA PRO A 214 -10.96 1.74 -17.60
C PRO A 214 -11.77 2.78 -16.80
N THR A 215 -11.07 3.75 -16.22
CA THR A 215 -11.70 4.90 -15.56
C THR A 215 -12.52 5.72 -16.56
N GLY A 216 -13.76 6.02 -16.21
CA GLY A 216 -14.74 6.72 -17.02
C GLY A 216 -15.52 5.82 -17.98
N GLU A 217 -15.29 4.50 -17.97
CA GLU A 217 -15.94 3.57 -18.89
C GLU A 217 -16.96 2.65 -18.21
N LEU A 218 -17.96 2.25 -19.01
CA LEU A 218 -18.97 1.27 -18.67
C LEU A 218 -18.48 -0.13 -19.06
N SER A 219 -18.64 -1.10 -18.16
CA SER A 219 -18.33 -2.50 -18.46
C SER A 219 -19.38 -3.14 -19.37
N ALA A 220 -19.02 -4.20 -20.09
CA ALA A 220 -20.02 -5.10 -20.66
C ALA A 220 -20.86 -5.77 -19.53
N PRO A 221 -22.10 -6.22 -19.80
CA PRO A 221 -22.87 -6.99 -18.82
C PRO A 221 -22.18 -8.31 -18.48
N PHE A 222 -22.11 -8.64 -17.20
CA PHE A 222 -21.44 -9.83 -16.71
C PHE A 222 -22.22 -10.50 -15.58
N ARG A 223 -21.95 -11.77 -15.33
CA ARG A 223 -22.67 -12.59 -14.36
C ARG A 223 -21.81 -12.91 -13.14
N THR A 224 -22.40 -12.82 -11.96
CA THR A 224 -21.85 -13.34 -10.71
C THR A 224 -22.83 -14.32 -10.06
N GLU A 225 -22.50 -14.84 -8.88
CA GLU A 225 -23.43 -15.66 -8.09
C GLU A 225 -24.68 -14.89 -7.61
N TYR A 226 -24.64 -13.55 -7.61
CA TYR A 226 -25.76 -12.70 -7.21
C TYR A 226 -26.71 -12.34 -8.35
N GLY A 227 -26.32 -12.60 -9.61
CA GLY A 227 -27.11 -12.25 -10.78
C GLY A 227 -26.26 -11.59 -11.86
N TRP A 228 -26.90 -10.73 -12.65
CA TRP A 228 -26.28 -9.99 -13.74
C TRP A 228 -25.99 -8.56 -13.33
N HIS A 229 -24.84 -8.07 -13.75
CA HIS A 229 -24.33 -6.76 -13.39
C HIS A 229 -23.89 -5.99 -14.62
N VAL A 230 -23.94 -4.66 -14.49
CA VAL A 230 -23.12 -3.72 -15.26
C VAL A 230 -22.48 -2.76 -14.27
N LEU A 231 -21.22 -2.40 -14.46
CA LEU A 231 -20.52 -1.45 -13.61
C LEU A 231 -19.90 -0.31 -14.42
N GLU A 232 -19.64 0.80 -13.75
CA GLU A 232 -18.88 1.92 -14.27
C GLU A 232 -17.82 2.33 -13.25
N VAL A 233 -16.59 2.51 -13.74
CA VAL A 233 -15.48 2.98 -12.90
C VAL A 233 -15.43 4.49 -13.01
N LEU A 234 -15.82 5.20 -11.96
CA LEU A 234 -15.90 6.66 -11.96
C LEU A 234 -14.53 7.31 -11.78
N ASP A 235 -13.70 6.72 -10.92
CA ASP A 235 -12.39 7.24 -10.58
C ASP A 235 -11.47 6.15 -10.03
N ARG A 236 -10.16 6.38 -10.02
CA ARG A 236 -9.16 5.53 -9.37
C ARG A 236 -8.15 6.39 -8.62
N ARG A 237 -7.81 5.98 -7.39
CA ARG A 237 -6.82 6.66 -6.56
C ARG A 237 -5.92 5.64 -5.87
N GLU A 238 -4.67 6.03 -5.64
CA GLU A 238 -3.84 5.39 -4.63
C GLU A 238 -4.12 6.06 -3.29
N GLN A 239 -4.55 5.28 -2.30
CA GLN A 239 -4.68 5.75 -0.93
C GLN A 239 -3.49 5.27 -0.10
N ASP A 240 -2.85 6.21 0.59
CA ASP A 240 -1.85 5.89 1.59
C ASP A 240 -2.53 5.37 2.87
N MET A 241 -2.34 4.07 3.13
CA MET A 241 -2.88 3.35 4.29
C MET A 241 -1.86 3.23 5.42
N SER A 242 -0.74 3.95 5.34
CA SER A 242 0.36 3.90 6.32
C SER A 242 -0.10 4.08 7.77
N ASP A 243 -0.98 5.03 8.02
CA ASP A 243 -1.45 5.33 9.36
C ASP A 243 -2.38 4.25 9.92
N GLU A 244 -3.18 3.62 9.07
CA GLU A 244 -4.05 2.51 9.46
C GLU A 244 -3.23 1.24 9.70
N ALA A 245 -2.32 0.92 8.79
CA ALA A 245 -1.40 -0.20 8.93
C ALA A 245 -0.53 -0.09 10.20
N ARG A 246 -0.03 1.12 10.52
CA ARG A 246 0.69 1.40 11.78
C ARG A 246 -0.20 1.18 12.99
N ARG A 247 -1.46 1.62 12.96
CA ARG A 247 -2.43 1.39 14.05
C ARG A 247 -2.75 -0.09 14.23
N ASP A 248 -2.98 -0.83 13.16
CA ASP A 248 -3.26 -2.26 13.21
C ASP A 248 -2.08 -3.05 13.79
N MET A 249 -0.86 -2.70 13.40
CA MET A 249 0.33 -3.30 13.98
C MET A 249 0.46 -2.95 15.47
N ALA A 250 0.17 -1.71 15.86
CA ALA A 250 0.13 -1.30 17.26
C ALA A 250 -0.91 -2.10 18.07
N LEU A 251 -2.11 -2.30 17.53
CA LEU A 251 -3.16 -3.13 18.14
C LEU A 251 -2.71 -4.58 18.32
N GLN A 252 -2.06 -5.18 17.32
CA GLN A 252 -1.53 -6.54 17.40
C GLN A 252 -0.45 -6.66 18.50
N ILE A 253 0.46 -5.69 18.59
CA ILE A 253 1.50 -5.64 19.61
C ILE A 253 0.89 -5.51 21.01
N LEU A 254 -0.06 -4.59 21.20
CA LEU A 254 -0.74 -4.39 22.48
C LEU A 254 -1.54 -5.63 22.87
N HIS A 255 -2.25 -6.24 21.93
CA HIS A 255 -2.99 -7.47 22.17
C HIS A 255 -2.06 -8.61 22.60
N GLY A 256 -0.91 -8.80 21.92
CA GLY A 256 0.09 -9.78 22.30
C GLY A 256 0.60 -9.58 23.72
N ARG A 257 0.98 -8.35 24.08
CA ARG A 257 1.45 -7.99 25.43
C ARG A 257 0.39 -8.26 26.50
N ARG A 258 -0.84 -7.76 26.29
CA ARG A 258 -1.94 -7.95 27.24
C ARG A 258 -2.34 -9.42 27.37
N PHE A 259 -2.24 -10.20 26.29
CA PHE A 259 -2.48 -11.62 26.34
C PHE A 259 -1.48 -12.36 27.21
N GLU A 260 -0.19 -12.05 27.08
CA GLU A 260 0.87 -12.62 27.93
C GLU A 260 0.66 -12.28 29.42
N GLU A 261 0.41 -11.01 29.72
CA GLU A 261 0.14 -10.54 31.09
C GLU A 261 -1.09 -11.23 31.72
N GLU A 262 -2.19 -11.33 30.98
CA GLU A 262 -3.43 -11.93 31.47
C GLU A 262 -3.35 -13.46 31.54
N LEU A 263 -2.57 -14.11 30.66
CA LEU A 263 -2.29 -15.54 30.74
C LEU A 263 -1.51 -15.87 32.02
N GLU A 264 -0.49 -15.08 32.35
CA GLU A 264 0.33 -15.30 33.54
C GLU A 264 -0.48 -15.12 34.84
N LYS A 265 -1.31 -14.07 34.91
CA LYS A 265 -2.24 -13.87 36.03
C LYS A 265 -3.24 -15.00 36.15
N TRP A 266 -3.84 -15.44 35.04
CA TRP A 266 -4.80 -16.53 35.03
C TRP A 266 -4.19 -17.87 35.44
N LEU A 267 -2.97 -18.19 35.00
CA LEU A 267 -2.25 -19.40 35.43
C LEU A 267 -1.93 -19.37 36.94
N LYS A 268 -1.62 -18.19 37.48
CA LYS A 268 -1.43 -18.00 38.92
C LYS A 268 -2.75 -18.18 39.69
N GLU A 269 -3.84 -17.56 39.25
CA GLU A 269 -5.18 -17.74 39.82
C GLU A 269 -5.58 -19.22 39.83
N LEU A 270 -5.43 -19.92 38.70
CA LEU A 270 -5.70 -21.36 38.60
C LEU A 270 -4.86 -22.20 39.56
N ARG A 271 -3.58 -21.87 39.72
CA ARG A 271 -2.69 -22.58 40.66
C ARG A 271 -3.10 -22.33 42.11
N ASP A 272 -3.50 -21.10 42.43
CA ASP A 272 -3.84 -20.69 43.78
C ASP A 272 -5.27 -21.20 44.17
N GLU A 273 -6.16 -21.37 43.19
CA GLU A 273 -7.50 -22.00 43.36
C GLU A 273 -7.47 -23.53 43.27
N ALA A 274 -6.43 -24.13 42.69
CA ALA A 274 -6.25 -25.58 42.66
C ALA A 274 -5.91 -26.11 44.06
N TYR A 275 -6.73 -27.02 44.59
CA TYR A 275 -6.42 -27.74 45.83
C TYR A 275 -5.24 -28.70 45.60
N VAL A 276 -4.03 -28.29 46.02
CA VAL A 276 -2.82 -29.13 45.94
C VAL A 276 -2.66 -29.92 47.26
N ASP A 277 -3.08 -31.19 47.27
CA ASP A 277 -2.77 -32.15 48.36
C ASP A 277 -1.36 -32.74 48.12
N ILE A 278 -0.33 -32.17 48.75
CA ILE A 278 1.02 -32.76 48.75
C ILE A 278 1.05 -33.87 49.81
N ARG A 279 0.81 -35.12 49.38
CA ARG A 279 1.04 -36.28 50.25
C ARG A 279 2.52 -36.61 50.30
N LEU A 280 3.20 -36.14 51.35
CA LEU A 280 4.49 -36.69 51.74
C LEU A 280 4.26 -38.11 52.27
N GLY A 281 4.69 -39.12 51.52
CA GLY A 281 4.65 -40.50 51.97
C GLY A 281 5.58 -40.69 53.17
N ASN A 282 5.02 -40.99 54.34
CA ASN A 282 5.81 -41.40 55.50
C ASN A 282 6.53 -42.72 55.19
N SER A 283 7.86 -42.71 55.27
CA SER A 283 8.69 -43.91 55.42
C SER A 283 9.21 -43.96 56.85
#